data_AF-A0A151MV30-F1
#
_entry.id   AF-A0A151MV30-F1
#
_cell.length_a   1.000
_cell.length_b   1.000
_cell.length_c   1.000
_cell.angle_alpha   90.00
_cell.angle_beta   90.00
_cell.angle_gamma   90.00
#
_symmetry.space_group_name_H-M   'P 1'
#
loop_
_entity.id
_entity.type
_entity.pdbx_description
1 polymer ?
#
loop_
_entity_poly.entity_id
_entity_poly.type
_entity_poly.pdbx_seq_one_letter_code
_entity_poly.pdbx_strand_id
1 'polypeptide(L)'
;MLCTHLERSLAAASWRGSGCGAWWRHRDWCGTLTRALVLDSTEDWLMSQIYCKVTLNSTCLKNNLFKSIRNLNLSIATWLFVEHNYKFIYCEVPKVGCSNWKRITLLLRMNLSREVSEIEHNDIHQMQLLKRLSSYPSDEQEELLNSYTKVMFTRHPLERLISAYRDKLLHSETYCSITVANQIRDRLKKSKILLKR
;
A
#
# COMPACT_ATOMS: atom_id res chain seq x y z
N MET A 1 -4.88 10.72 -8.01
CA MET A 1 -3.61 11.47 -7.82
C MET A 1 -2.38 10.56 -7.84
N LEU A 2 -2.46 9.30 -7.40
CA LEU A 2 -1.58 8.19 -7.85
C LEU A 2 -1.72 7.86 -9.36
N CYS A 3 -2.44 8.68 -10.11
CA CYS A 3 -3.14 8.30 -11.34
C CYS A 3 -2.27 8.46 -12.59
N THR A 4 -1.50 9.53 -12.65
CA THR A 4 -0.72 9.93 -13.83
C THR A 4 0.64 9.28 -13.93
N HIS A 5 1.15 8.74 -12.82
CA HIS A 5 2.57 8.38 -12.72
C HIS A 5 2.80 6.90 -12.44
N LEU A 6 1.73 6.10 -12.34
CA LEU A 6 1.79 4.65 -12.19
C LEU A 6 1.70 3.90 -13.54
N GLU A 7 1.65 4.63 -14.66
CA GLU A 7 1.40 4.05 -15.99
C GLU A 7 2.59 3.29 -16.58
N ARG A 8 3.84 3.58 -16.18
CA ARG A 8 5.01 3.01 -16.87
C ARG A 8 5.59 1.72 -16.31
N SER A 9 5.34 1.35 -15.05
CA SER A 9 5.96 0.12 -14.48
C SER A 9 5.21 -0.47 -13.27
N LEU A 10 3.88 -0.43 -13.25
CA LEU A 10 3.14 -1.04 -12.15
C LEU A 10 3.27 -2.57 -12.16
N ALA A 11 3.85 -3.13 -11.09
CA ALA A 11 3.76 -4.54 -10.73
C ALA A 11 3.06 -4.63 -9.37
N ALA A 12 1.80 -5.02 -9.35
CA ALA A 12 1.04 -5.38 -8.17
C ALA A 12 1.21 -6.88 -7.89
N ALA A 13 1.87 -7.26 -6.81
CA ALA A 13 1.83 -8.65 -6.38
C ALA A 13 0.54 -8.90 -5.60
N SER A 14 -0.25 -9.91 -6.01
CA SER A 14 -1.25 -10.52 -5.14
C SER A 14 -0.51 -11.42 -4.17
N TRP A 15 -0.35 -11.00 -2.92
CA TRP A 15 0.31 -11.80 -1.90
C TRP A 15 -0.69 -12.83 -1.34
N ARG A 16 -0.59 -14.10 -1.76
CA ARG A 16 -1.07 -15.24 -0.98
C ARG A 16 0.11 -15.78 -0.17
N GLY A 17 0.56 -15.00 0.81
CA GLY A 17 1.58 -15.46 1.75
C GLY A 17 0.98 -15.58 3.13
N SER A 18 1.08 -16.80 3.64
CA SER A 18 0.76 -17.23 5.00
C SER A 18 1.58 -16.42 5.99
N GLY A 19 0.92 -15.49 6.66
CA GLY A 19 1.52 -14.64 7.68
C GLY A 19 0.44 -14.04 8.57
N CYS A 20 -0.57 -14.85 8.92
CA CYS A 20 -1.45 -14.51 10.02
C CYS A 20 -0.71 -14.79 11.32
N GLY A 21 -0.38 -13.75 12.07
CA GLY A 21 -0.16 -13.90 13.50
C GLY A 21 -1.35 -14.63 14.10
N ALA A 22 -1.13 -15.86 14.54
CA ALA A 22 -1.77 -16.57 15.65
C ALA A 22 -3.29 -16.42 15.90
N TRP A 23 -4.19 -16.28 14.91
CA TRP A 23 -5.63 -16.12 15.21
C TRP A 23 -6.61 -16.78 14.21
N TRP A 24 -6.28 -17.97 13.70
CA TRP A 24 -7.28 -18.85 13.08
C TRP A 24 -7.05 -20.29 13.56
N ARG A 25 -7.48 -20.56 14.80
CA ARG A 25 -7.65 -21.92 15.32
C ARG A 25 -9.13 -22.28 15.32
N HIS A 26 -9.70 -22.41 14.14
CA HIS A 26 -10.82 -23.29 13.89
C HIS A 26 -10.52 -23.99 12.57
N ARG A 27 -10.09 -25.25 12.68
CA ARG A 27 -10.01 -26.20 11.57
C ARG A 27 -11.45 -26.46 11.08
N ASP A 28 -11.54 -26.95 9.84
CA ASP A 28 -12.72 -27.62 9.24
C ASP A 28 -13.38 -26.91 8.05
N TRP A 29 -12.63 -26.20 7.20
CA TRP A 29 -13.11 -25.96 5.83
C TRP A 29 -12.01 -25.75 4.78
N CYS A 30 -11.02 -26.65 4.72
CA CYS A 30 -10.15 -26.71 3.55
C CYS A 30 -9.52 -28.10 3.42
N GLY A 31 -10.37 -29.10 3.22
CA GLY A 31 -9.95 -30.46 2.89
C GLY A 31 -10.67 -30.87 1.61
N THR A 32 -9.88 -31.18 0.60
CA THR A 32 -10.29 -31.85 -0.65
C THR A 32 -10.81 -30.93 -1.75
N LEU A 33 -9.89 -30.25 -2.44
CA LEU A 33 -9.88 -30.00 -3.90
C LEU A 33 -8.72 -29.06 -4.21
N THR A 34 -7.57 -29.58 -4.66
CA THR A 34 -6.65 -28.93 -5.63
C THR A 34 -5.33 -29.73 -5.76
N ARG A 35 -5.35 -30.75 -6.62
CA ARG A 35 -4.14 -31.30 -7.28
C ARG A 35 -4.19 -31.09 -8.80
N ALA A 36 -4.97 -30.10 -9.24
CA ALA A 36 -5.02 -29.60 -10.60
C ALA A 36 -4.91 -28.07 -10.53
N LEU A 37 -4.21 -27.44 -11.48
CA LEU A 37 -3.95 -25.99 -11.63
C LEU A 37 -2.66 -25.42 -10.98
N VAL A 38 -1.47 -25.84 -11.44
CA VAL A 38 -0.21 -25.12 -11.12
C VAL A 38 0.51 -24.57 -12.37
N LEU A 39 -0.14 -24.57 -13.54
CA LEU A 39 0.49 -24.12 -14.80
C LEU A 39 -0.05 -22.81 -15.40
N ASP A 40 -0.78 -21.97 -14.65
CA ASP A 40 -1.37 -20.72 -15.18
C ASP A 40 -1.09 -19.45 -14.34
N SER A 41 -0.14 -19.49 -13.39
CA SER A 41 -0.01 -18.42 -12.40
C SER A 41 0.57 -17.10 -12.94
N THR A 42 1.39 -17.14 -13.99
CA THR A 42 2.05 -15.95 -14.54
C THR A 42 1.14 -15.17 -15.48
N GLU A 43 0.38 -15.87 -16.33
CA GLU A 43 -0.57 -15.24 -17.26
C GLU A 43 -1.73 -14.60 -16.50
N ASP A 44 -2.33 -15.33 -15.55
CA ASP A 44 -3.34 -14.80 -14.63
C ASP A 44 -2.86 -13.56 -13.88
N TRP A 45 -1.61 -13.60 -13.40
CA TRP A 45 -1.00 -12.46 -12.71
C TRP A 45 -0.84 -11.26 -13.65
N LEU A 46 -0.30 -11.48 -14.86
CA LEU A 46 -0.12 -10.44 -15.88
C LEU A 46 -1.47 -9.81 -16.26
N MET A 47 -2.50 -10.62 -16.46
CA MET A 47 -3.85 -10.15 -16.77
C MET A 47 -4.42 -9.30 -15.63
N SER A 48 -4.21 -9.72 -14.37
CA SER A 48 -4.59 -8.92 -13.20
C SER A 48 -3.86 -7.56 -13.17
N GLN A 49 -2.60 -7.50 -13.60
CA GLN A 49 -1.85 -6.23 -13.68
C GLN A 49 -2.39 -5.30 -14.75
N ILE A 50 -2.64 -5.85 -15.93
CA ILE A 50 -3.18 -5.12 -17.06
C ILE A 50 -4.55 -4.55 -16.68
N TYR A 51 -5.41 -5.38 -16.11
CA TYR A 51 -6.73 -4.95 -15.65
C TYR A 51 -6.65 -3.82 -14.61
N CYS A 52 -5.78 -3.94 -13.62
CA CYS A 52 -5.58 -2.89 -12.62
C CYS A 52 -5.11 -1.58 -13.26
N LYS A 53 -4.13 -1.64 -14.18
CA LYS A 53 -3.61 -0.45 -14.89
C LYS A 53 -4.67 0.24 -15.74
N VAL A 54 -5.42 -0.54 -16.52
CA VAL A 54 -6.50 -0.02 -17.38
C VAL A 54 -7.60 0.63 -16.55
N THR A 55 -8.02 -0.04 -15.47
CA THR A 55 -9.06 0.46 -14.56
C THR A 55 -8.60 1.74 -13.85
N LEU A 56 -7.34 1.78 -13.41
CA LEU A 56 -6.75 2.98 -12.83
C LEU A 56 -6.83 4.11 -13.85
N ASN A 57 -6.24 3.96 -15.04
CA ASN A 57 -6.19 5.00 -16.05
C ASN A 57 -7.59 5.52 -16.43
N SER A 58 -8.54 4.62 -16.70
CA SER A 58 -9.91 5.02 -17.06
C SER A 58 -10.60 5.81 -15.94
N THR A 59 -10.39 5.41 -14.68
CA THR A 59 -10.90 6.15 -13.51
C THR A 59 -10.22 7.52 -13.39
N CYS A 60 -8.92 7.59 -13.63
CA CYS A 60 -8.17 8.85 -13.59
C CYS A 60 -8.68 9.85 -14.63
N LEU A 61 -8.96 9.36 -15.85
CA LEU A 61 -9.43 10.18 -16.97
C LEU A 61 -10.82 10.72 -16.66
N LYS A 62 -11.71 9.84 -16.22
CA LYS A 62 -13.07 10.19 -15.82
C LYS A 62 -13.12 11.27 -14.73
N ASN A 63 -12.16 11.28 -13.82
CA ASN A 63 -12.14 12.18 -12.66
C ASN A 63 -11.19 13.38 -12.81
N ASN A 64 -10.62 13.61 -14.01
CA ASN A 64 -9.65 14.68 -14.26
C ASN A 64 -8.50 14.70 -13.23
N LEU A 65 -8.04 13.51 -12.82
CA LEU A 65 -6.97 13.36 -11.83
C LEU A 65 -5.57 13.51 -12.45
N PHE A 66 -5.51 14.07 -13.67
CA PHE A 66 -4.28 14.33 -14.39
C PHE A 66 -3.61 15.61 -13.89
N LYS A 67 -2.58 15.46 -13.06
CA LYS A 67 -1.73 16.59 -12.64
C LYS A 67 -0.33 16.41 -13.21
N SER A 68 0.28 17.54 -13.59
CA SER A 68 1.68 17.59 -14.01
C SER A 68 2.60 17.17 -12.85
N ILE A 69 3.68 16.46 -13.17
CA ILE A 69 4.75 16.06 -12.22
C ILE A 69 5.31 17.28 -11.51
N ARG A 70 5.42 18.41 -12.23
CA ARG A 70 5.92 19.69 -11.71
C ARG A 70 5.12 20.24 -10.52
N ASN A 71 3.88 19.78 -10.36
CA ASN A 71 2.98 20.17 -9.28
C ASN A 71 2.70 18.99 -8.33
N LEU A 72 3.70 18.11 -8.10
CA LEU A 72 3.58 17.04 -7.13
C LEU A 72 3.30 17.67 -5.75
N ASN A 73 2.18 17.29 -5.15
CA ASN A 73 1.85 17.76 -3.81
C ASN A 73 2.85 17.15 -2.82
N LEU A 74 3.48 17.98 -1.98
CA LEU A 74 4.42 17.54 -0.92
C LEU A 74 3.82 16.43 -0.06
N SER A 75 2.51 16.47 0.21
CA SER A 75 1.81 15.44 0.97
C SER A 75 1.77 14.08 0.28
N ILE A 76 1.96 13.99 -1.04
CA ILE A 76 2.07 12.72 -1.79
C ILE A 76 3.51 12.22 -1.77
N ALA A 77 4.47 13.12 -1.97
CA ALA A 77 5.89 12.82 -1.94
C ALA A 77 6.32 12.16 -0.63
N THR A 78 5.64 12.47 0.47
CA THR A 78 5.86 11.82 1.77
C THR A 78 5.44 10.35 1.79
N TRP A 79 4.53 9.87 0.94
CA TRP A 79 4.14 8.43 0.90
C TRP A 79 5.03 7.60 -0.01
N LEU A 80 5.98 8.21 -0.71
CA LEU A 80 6.82 7.56 -1.70
C LEU A 80 8.20 7.30 -1.11
N PHE A 81 8.62 6.04 -1.04
CA PHE A 81 9.97 5.65 -0.66
C PHE A 81 10.79 5.39 -1.91
N VAL A 82 11.99 5.96 -1.96
CA VAL A 82 12.91 5.82 -3.11
C VAL A 82 13.90 4.72 -2.80
N GLU A 83 14.08 3.76 -3.71
CA GLU A 83 15.11 2.73 -3.62
C GLU A 83 16.02 2.85 -4.85
N HIS A 84 17.29 3.21 -4.62
CA HIS A 84 18.22 3.55 -5.70
C HIS A 84 18.91 2.32 -6.31
N ASN A 85 19.16 1.26 -5.55
CA ASN A 85 19.92 0.10 -6.01
C ASN A 85 19.21 -0.65 -7.14
N TYR A 86 17.89 -0.77 -7.02
CA TYR A 86 16.99 -1.46 -7.96
C TYR A 86 16.09 -0.49 -8.74
N LYS A 87 16.30 0.82 -8.57
CA LYS A 87 15.62 1.91 -9.30
C LYS A 87 14.10 1.82 -9.26
N PHE A 88 13.53 1.69 -8.07
CA PHE A 88 12.08 1.73 -7.88
C PHE A 88 11.63 2.71 -6.80
N ILE A 89 10.39 3.15 -6.91
CA ILE A 89 9.69 3.99 -5.94
C ILE A 89 8.52 3.18 -5.40
N TYR A 90 8.50 2.94 -4.10
CA TYR A 90 7.43 2.25 -3.40
C TYR A 90 6.44 3.26 -2.81
N CYS A 91 5.17 3.18 -3.22
CA CYS A 91 4.10 3.95 -2.63
C CYS A 91 3.50 3.22 -1.42
N GLU A 92 3.68 3.81 -0.24
CA GLU A 92 3.09 3.29 0.99
C GLU A 92 1.57 3.49 0.99
N VAL A 93 0.86 2.37 1.00
CA VAL A 93 -0.60 2.34 1.21
C VAL A 93 -0.89 1.69 2.56
N PRO A 94 -1.58 2.37 3.50
CA PRO A 94 -1.89 1.77 4.78
C PRO A 94 -2.71 0.46 4.66
N LYS A 95 -2.38 -0.51 5.53
CA LYS A 95 -3.12 -1.78 5.71
C LYS A 95 -3.15 -2.72 4.48
N VAL A 96 -2.21 -2.57 3.56
CA VAL A 96 -1.96 -3.55 2.47
C VAL A 96 -0.73 -4.44 2.75
N GLY A 97 -0.26 -4.49 4.00
CA GLY A 97 1.03 -5.10 4.35
C GLY A 97 2.21 -4.12 4.28
N CYS A 98 1.96 -2.82 4.45
CA CYS A 98 2.98 -1.79 4.26
C CYS A 98 4.23 -1.94 5.13
N SER A 99 4.11 -2.42 6.37
CA SER A 99 5.28 -2.70 7.23
C SER A 99 6.17 -3.79 6.65
N ASN A 100 5.59 -4.83 6.03
CA ASN A 100 6.36 -5.89 5.39
C ASN A 100 7.13 -5.35 4.20
N TRP A 101 6.48 -4.56 3.35
CA TRP A 101 7.12 -3.94 2.19
C TRP A 101 8.19 -2.92 2.56
N LYS A 102 8.05 -2.19 3.66
CA LYS A 102 9.13 -1.35 4.19
C LYS A 102 10.35 -2.19 4.58
N ARG A 103 10.16 -3.32 5.26
CA ARG A 103 11.27 -4.21 5.63
C ARG A 103 11.96 -4.79 4.41
N ILE A 104 11.20 -5.26 3.42
CA ILE A 104 11.77 -5.73 2.15
C ILE A 104 12.58 -4.62 1.47
N THR A 105 12.02 -3.41 1.38
CA THR A 105 12.71 -2.25 0.81
C THR A 105 14.00 -1.93 1.56
N LEU A 106 13.99 -2.05 2.89
CA LEU A 106 15.17 -1.83 3.73
C LEU A 106 16.24 -2.91 3.51
N LEU A 107 15.86 -4.18 3.48
CA LEU A 107 16.78 -5.30 3.23
C LEU A 107 17.43 -5.18 1.84
N LEU A 108 16.64 -4.83 0.81
CA LEU A 108 17.13 -4.57 -0.54
C LEU A 108 18.13 -3.42 -0.57
N ARG A 109 17.82 -2.30 0.10
CA ARG A 109 18.71 -1.15 0.20
C ARG A 109 20.04 -1.49 0.88
N MET A 110 19.99 -2.27 1.96
CA MET A 110 21.18 -2.67 2.73
C MET A 110 21.93 -3.84 2.11
N ASN A 111 21.41 -4.45 1.04
CA ASN A 111 21.92 -5.67 0.43
C ASN A 111 22.12 -6.80 1.46
N LEU A 112 21.17 -6.95 2.39
CA LEU A 112 21.20 -7.96 3.45
C LEU A 112 20.38 -9.18 3.05
N SER A 113 20.99 -10.37 3.20
CA SER A 113 20.29 -11.66 3.08
C SER A 113 19.83 -12.15 4.45
N ARG A 114 18.87 -11.43 5.05
CA ARG A 114 18.23 -11.77 6.34
C ARG A 114 16.74 -12.02 6.16
N GLU A 115 16.11 -12.74 7.09
CA GLU A 115 14.66 -12.89 7.03
C GLU A 115 13.95 -11.58 7.35
N VAL A 116 12.84 -11.32 6.64
CA VAL A 116 12.01 -10.11 6.86
C VAL A 116 11.45 -10.06 8.30
N SER A 117 11.25 -11.22 8.92
CA SER A 117 10.78 -11.42 10.30
C SER A 117 11.74 -10.88 11.36
N GLU A 118 13.03 -10.79 11.06
CA GLU A 118 14.06 -10.38 12.03
C GLU A 118 14.01 -8.87 12.35
N ILE A 119 13.39 -8.06 11.49
CA ILE A 119 13.24 -6.62 11.73
C ILE A 119 11.95 -6.38 12.51
N GLU A 120 12.06 -5.86 13.74
CA GLU A 120 10.89 -5.62 14.60
C GLU A 120 9.91 -4.61 13.97
N HIS A 121 8.64 -4.70 14.35
CA HIS A 121 7.59 -3.87 13.76
C HIS A 121 7.72 -2.40 14.14
N ASN A 122 8.13 -2.10 15.37
CA ASN A 122 8.27 -0.73 15.81
C ASN A 122 9.51 -0.06 15.21
N ASP A 123 10.61 -0.80 15.12
CA ASP A 123 11.87 -0.32 14.55
C ASP A 123 11.68 0.16 13.11
N ILE A 124 10.97 -0.59 12.25
CA ILE A 124 10.82 -0.20 10.84
C ILE A 124 10.02 1.11 10.65
N HIS A 125 9.20 1.52 11.61
CA HIS A 125 8.47 2.79 11.54
C HIS A 125 9.25 3.95 12.15
N GLN A 126 10.15 3.68 13.11
CA GLN A 126 10.97 4.69 13.78
C GLN A 126 12.28 4.96 13.05
N MET A 127 12.85 3.94 12.41
CA MET A 127 14.07 4.03 11.63
C MET A 127 13.87 4.93 10.40
N GLN A 128 14.59 6.05 10.35
CA GLN A 128 14.65 6.94 9.19
C GLN A 128 15.59 6.41 8.08
N LEU A 129 15.75 5.09 7.98
CA LEU A 129 16.69 4.46 7.05
C LEU A 129 16.18 4.41 5.62
N LEU A 130 14.88 4.61 5.40
CA LEU A 130 14.27 4.75 4.09
C LEU A 130 14.09 6.22 3.74
N LYS A 131 14.61 6.64 2.57
CA LYS A 131 14.45 8.01 2.08
C LYS A 131 13.12 8.16 1.38
N ARG A 132 12.39 9.22 1.71
CA ARG A 132 11.12 9.57 1.06
C ARG A 132 11.39 10.47 -0.13
N LEU A 133 10.55 10.43 -1.16
CA LEU A 133 10.69 11.32 -2.32
C LEU A 133 10.67 12.81 -1.90
N SER A 134 9.89 13.14 -0.86
CA SER A 134 9.82 14.49 -0.30
C SER A 134 11.14 15.04 0.27
N SER A 135 12.15 14.20 0.51
CA SER A 135 13.46 14.66 0.99
C SER A 135 14.40 15.13 -0.12
N TYR A 136 14.02 14.95 -1.39
CA TYR A 136 14.83 15.34 -2.54
C TYR A 136 14.38 16.71 -3.08
N PRO A 137 15.27 17.49 -3.71
CA PRO A 137 14.90 18.71 -4.45
C PRO A 137 13.86 18.44 -5.55
N SER A 138 13.05 19.45 -5.90
CA SER A 138 11.91 19.28 -6.82
C SER A 138 12.31 18.77 -8.21
N ASP A 139 13.46 19.21 -8.73
CA ASP A 139 14.05 18.77 -9.98
C ASP A 139 14.44 17.29 -9.94
N GLU A 140 15.10 16.85 -8.87
CA GLU A 140 15.45 15.43 -8.66
C GLU A 140 14.19 14.57 -8.46
N GLN A 141 13.15 15.09 -7.78
CA GLN A 141 11.87 14.37 -7.65
C GLN A 141 11.24 14.08 -9.01
N GLU A 142 11.27 15.04 -9.95
CA GLU A 142 10.77 14.87 -11.31
C GLU A 142 11.60 13.83 -12.07
N GLU A 143 12.93 13.88 -11.96
CA GLU A 143 13.81 12.90 -12.59
C GLU A 143 13.55 11.47 -12.08
N LEU A 144 13.47 11.30 -10.76
CA LEU A 144 13.19 10.01 -10.13
C LEU A 144 11.82 9.48 -10.55
N LEU A 145 10.78 10.32 -10.57
CA LEU A 145 9.44 9.93 -11.02
C LEU A 145 9.39 9.55 -12.50
N ASN A 146 10.29 10.07 -13.32
CA ASN A 146 10.35 9.72 -14.74
C ASN A 146 11.19 8.47 -15.01
N SER A 147 12.27 8.26 -14.26
CA SER A 147 13.26 7.22 -14.51
C SER A 147 13.08 5.94 -13.70
N TYR A 148 12.37 5.98 -12.56
CA TYR A 148 12.22 4.83 -11.66
C TYR A 148 10.91 4.09 -11.89
N THR A 149 10.93 2.79 -11.60
CA THR A 149 9.75 1.92 -11.61
C THR A 149 8.87 2.21 -10.40
N LYS A 150 7.57 2.45 -10.58
CA LYS A 150 6.66 2.75 -9.46
C LYS A 150 5.88 1.51 -9.07
N VAL A 151 5.94 1.17 -7.78
CA VAL A 151 5.32 -0.02 -7.23
C VAL A 151 4.34 0.39 -6.14
N MET A 152 3.14 -0.19 -6.18
CA MET A 152 2.17 -0.11 -5.09
C MET A 152 1.48 -1.45 -4.94
N PHE A 153 1.00 -1.72 -3.73
CA PHE A 153 0.20 -2.89 -3.43
C PHE A 153 -1.22 -2.49 -3.09
N THR A 154 -2.16 -3.27 -3.57
CA THR A 154 -3.59 -3.06 -3.33
C THR A 154 -4.15 -4.24 -2.56
N ARG A 155 -5.21 -3.97 -1.81
CA ARG A 155 -6.01 -4.97 -1.11
C ARG A 155 -7.48 -4.63 -1.33
N HIS A 156 -8.35 -5.64 -1.28
CA HIS A 156 -9.79 -5.41 -1.36
C HIS A 156 -10.23 -4.32 -0.37
N PRO A 157 -10.99 -3.29 -0.78
CA PRO A 157 -11.30 -2.14 0.06
C PRO A 157 -11.95 -2.49 1.40
N LEU A 158 -12.87 -3.47 1.42
CA LEU A 158 -13.53 -3.92 2.65
C LEU A 158 -12.56 -4.61 3.61
N GLU A 159 -11.65 -5.44 3.10
CA GLU A 159 -10.63 -6.06 3.95
C GLU A 159 -9.66 -5.03 4.53
N ARG A 160 -9.28 -4.03 3.72
CA ARG A 160 -8.43 -2.92 4.17
C ARG A 160 -9.12 -2.12 5.28
N LEU A 161 -10.42 -1.89 5.14
CA LEU A 161 -11.23 -1.20 6.15
C LEU A 161 -11.32 -2.00 7.46
N ILE A 162 -11.64 -3.29 7.38
CA ILE A 162 -11.71 -4.17 8.57
C ILE A 162 -10.34 -4.27 9.25
N SER A 163 -9.26 -4.38 8.47
CA SER A 163 -7.90 -4.39 9.00
C SER A 163 -7.57 -3.09 9.75
N ALA A 164 -7.95 -1.93 9.20
CA ALA A 164 -7.76 -0.63 9.85
C ALA A 164 -8.59 -0.54 11.15
N TYR A 165 -9.84 -0.98 11.12
CA TYR A 165 -10.74 -0.97 12.28
C TYR A 165 -10.16 -1.78 13.44
N ARG A 166 -9.78 -3.03 13.20
CA ARG A 166 -9.20 -3.90 14.24
C ARG A 166 -7.91 -3.30 14.81
N ASP A 167 -7.02 -2.85 13.94
CA ASP A 167 -5.72 -2.29 14.31
C ASP A 167 -5.80 -1.00 15.13
N LYS A 168 -6.72 -0.08 14.78
CA LYS A 168 -6.75 1.27 15.35
C LYS A 168 -7.88 1.54 16.34
N LEU A 169 -8.89 0.67 16.37
CA LEU A 169 -10.07 0.87 17.24
C LEU A 169 -10.28 -0.26 18.23
N LEU A 170 -9.79 -1.48 17.96
CA LEU A 170 -9.90 -2.61 18.89
C LEU A 170 -8.62 -2.90 19.68
N HIS A 171 -7.45 -2.69 19.08
CA HIS A 171 -6.16 -3.10 19.65
C HIS A 171 -5.21 -1.94 20.01
N SER A 172 -5.61 -0.68 19.84
CA SER A 172 -4.82 0.48 20.29
C SER A 172 -5.08 0.82 21.75
N GLU A 173 -4.15 1.53 22.42
CA GLU A 173 -4.43 2.17 23.70
C GLU A 173 -5.74 2.96 23.67
N THR A 174 -6.49 2.90 24.78
CA THR A 174 -7.85 3.41 24.96
C THR A 174 -8.01 4.88 24.51
N TYR A 175 -6.94 5.67 24.55
CA TYR A 175 -6.96 7.09 24.17
C TYR A 175 -7.08 7.32 22.64
N CYS A 176 -6.36 6.55 21.83
CA CYS A 176 -6.40 6.66 20.36
C CYS A 176 -7.74 6.18 19.80
N SER A 177 -8.30 5.09 20.35
CA SER A 177 -9.57 4.55 19.89
C SER A 177 -10.73 5.49 20.18
N ILE A 178 -10.78 6.12 21.36
CA ILE A 178 -11.83 7.08 21.74
C ILE A 178 -11.78 8.32 20.85
N THR A 179 -10.59 8.91 20.67
CA THR A 179 -10.45 10.16 19.88
C THR A 179 -10.83 9.96 18.42
N VAL A 180 -10.30 8.90 17.79
CA VAL A 180 -10.61 8.58 16.39
C VAL A 180 -12.07 8.17 16.23
N ALA A 181 -12.62 7.36 17.15
CA ALA A 181 -14.04 6.98 17.10
C ALA A 181 -14.97 8.19 17.24
N ASN A 182 -14.63 9.15 18.11
CA ASN A 182 -15.40 10.39 18.26
C ASN A 182 -15.34 11.24 16.99
N GLN A 183 -14.16 11.44 16.40
CA GLN A 183 -14.01 12.16 15.13
C GLN A 183 -14.82 11.51 13.99
N ILE A 184 -14.81 10.18 13.89
CA ILE A 184 -15.62 9.45 12.91
C ILE A 184 -17.11 9.67 13.17
N ARG A 185 -17.55 9.55 14.42
CA ARG A 185 -18.94 9.74 14.84
C ARG A 185 -19.44 11.14 14.48
N ASP A 186 -18.63 12.17 14.73
CA ASP A 186 -19.00 13.55 14.45
C ASP A 186 -19.10 13.83 12.95
N ARG A 187 -18.19 13.26 12.15
CA ARG A 187 -18.27 13.34 10.68
C ARG A 187 -19.52 12.66 10.13
N LEU A 188 -19.88 11.48 10.65
CA LEU A 188 -21.09 10.76 10.25
C LEU A 188 -22.38 11.46 10.70
N LYS A 189 -22.39 12.08 11.89
CA LYS A 189 -23.50 12.91 12.34
C LYS A 189 -23.69 14.11 11.40
N LYS A 190 -22.59 14.78 11.04
CA LYS A 190 -22.61 15.93 10.12
C LYS A 190 -23.07 15.54 8.70
N SER A 191 -22.66 14.38 8.19
CA SER A 191 -23.13 13.90 6.88
C SER A 191 -24.61 13.50 6.88
N LYS A 192 -25.11 12.88 7.96
CA LYS A 192 -26.56 12.61 8.13
C LYS A 192 -27.40 13.89 8.18
N ILE A 193 -26.86 14.97 8.74
CA ILE A 193 -27.53 16.29 8.75
C ILE A 193 -27.54 16.89 7.33
N LEU A 194 -26.47 16.72 6.56
CA LEU A 194 -26.38 17.21 5.18
C LEU A 194 -27.25 16.42 4.19
N LEU A 195 -27.50 15.13 4.44
CA LEU A 195 -28.37 14.28 3.62
C LEU A 195 -29.87 14.38 3.97
N LYS A 196 -30.21 15.12 5.05
CA LYS A 196 -31.61 15.38 5.47
C LYS A 196 -32.10 16.78 5.07
N ARG A 197 -31.32 17.54 4.30
CA ARG A 197 -31.71 18.80 3.65
C ARG A 197 -31.86 18.56 2.15
#